data_AF-A0A7W0Q2F9-F1
#
_entry.id   AF-A0A7W0Q2F9-F1
#
_cell.length_a   1.000
_cell.length_b   1.000
_cell.length_c   1.000
_cell.angle_alpha   90.00
_cell.angle_beta   90.00
_cell.angle_gamma   90.00
#
_symmetry.space_group_name_H-M   'P 1'
#
loop_
_entity.id
_entity.type
_entity.pdbx_description
1 polymer ?
#
loop_
_entity_poly.entity_id
_entity_poly.type
_entity_poly.pdbx_seq_one_letter_code
_entity_poly.pdbx_strand_id
1 'polypeptide(L)'
;MARPPKASIVEGQGAGQGAGQGNRDGIRHGIQPEHALRDAVIAWALVAGLVTILVRIDVTLPAVGHLGSALVAVLFLYVPMMVAWRRTEDLDDYGFHAAPISQGLVTAACAIGLVFPIFALGYFAFYEIACNSELLAHLVPRGMCSRYGGLAGLHAPDLTWKLAEFCAVQLVVVALPEELFFRGFLLGLLEKRFPPKRRILGGGIGLALLLSALAFSVIHLPKDGDPRALATFFPGLLFGWMRSATGSILASTITHAASNILIRFLDLMVLR
;
A
#
# COMPACT_ATOMS: atom_id res chain seq x y z
N MET A 1 52.38 -56.48 -49.14
CA MET A 1 52.20 -55.54 -50.28
C MET A 1 50.73 -55.21 -50.39
N ALA A 2 50.32 -54.00 -50.03
CA ALA A 2 49.06 -53.41 -50.48
C ALA A 2 49.14 -51.88 -50.29
N ARG A 3 48.58 -51.19 -51.28
CA ARG A 3 48.74 -49.78 -51.68
C ARG A 3 47.84 -48.80 -50.89
N PRO A 4 48.05 -47.48 -51.05
CA PRO A 4 47.60 -46.40 -50.14
C PRO A 4 46.23 -45.78 -50.54
N PRO A 5 45.72 -44.75 -49.81
CA PRO A 5 44.32 -44.30 -49.88
C PRO A 5 44.12 -43.12 -50.83
N LYS A 6 42.84 -42.84 -51.17
CA LYS A 6 42.28 -41.49 -51.39
C LYS A 6 40.77 -41.55 -51.65
N ALA A 7 39.98 -40.86 -50.83
CA ALA A 7 38.70 -40.28 -51.23
C ALA A 7 38.45 -39.02 -50.41
N SER A 8 38.33 -37.92 -51.15
CA SER A 8 38.05 -36.55 -50.74
C SER A 8 36.57 -36.25 -50.96
N ILE A 9 35.86 -35.66 -50.00
CA ILE A 9 34.72 -34.77 -50.27
C ILE A 9 34.75 -33.65 -49.20
N VAL A 10 34.99 -32.42 -49.67
CA VAL A 10 34.78 -31.16 -48.95
C VAL A 10 33.60 -30.50 -49.63
N GLU A 11 32.46 -30.39 -48.94
CA GLU A 11 31.32 -29.60 -49.39
C GLU A 11 31.49 -28.12 -48.99
N GLY A 12 31.19 -27.25 -49.96
CA GLY A 12 31.57 -25.85 -49.96
C GLY A 12 30.76 -24.96 -49.02
N GLN A 13 31.48 -24.01 -48.44
CA GLN A 13 30.96 -22.75 -47.94
C GLN A 13 30.75 -21.80 -49.13
N GLY A 14 29.52 -21.35 -49.36
CA GLY A 14 29.16 -20.30 -50.31
C GLY A 14 28.16 -19.36 -49.67
N ALA A 15 28.63 -18.16 -49.32
CA ALA A 15 27.89 -17.12 -48.64
C ALA A 15 26.77 -16.53 -49.53
N GLY A 16 25.53 -16.60 -49.05
CA GLY A 16 24.39 -15.82 -49.55
C GLY A 16 24.01 -14.72 -48.58
N GLN A 17 24.37 -13.48 -48.91
CA GLN A 17 23.77 -12.28 -48.34
C GLN A 17 22.35 -12.12 -48.90
N GLY A 18 21.37 -11.91 -48.02
CA GLY A 18 19.98 -11.71 -48.43
C GLY A 18 19.08 -11.34 -47.26
N ALA A 19 19.02 -10.04 -46.99
CA ALA A 19 17.93 -9.29 -46.37
C ALA A 19 16.87 -10.09 -45.57
N GLY A 20 16.99 -10.01 -44.24
CA GLY A 20 15.97 -10.43 -43.30
C GLY A 20 16.02 -9.55 -42.06
N GLN A 21 16.13 -8.24 -42.26
CA GLN A 21 16.00 -7.23 -41.22
C GLN A 21 14.52 -7.15 -40.82
N GLY A 22 14.08 -8.20 -40.13
CA GLY A 22 12.76 -8.31 -39.52
C GLY A 22 12.73 -7.45 -38.28
N ASN A 23 12.44 -6.17 -38.52
CA ASN A 23 11.93 -5.23 -37.54
C ASN A 23 10.93 -5.93 -36.59
N ARG A 24 11.39 -6.20 -35.36
CA ARG A 24 10.51 -6.35 -34.20
C ARG A 24 10.99 -5.36 -33.16
N ASP A 25 10.96 -4.07 -33.52
CA ASP A 25 10.61 -3.03 -32.58
C ASP A 25 9.17 -3.29 -32.14
N GLY A 26 9.01 -4.27 -31.24
CA GLY A 26 7.83 -4.35 -30.40
C GLY A 26 7.82 -3.06 -29.61
N ILE A 27 6.90 -2.17 -29.95
CA ILE A 27 6.65 -0.92 -29.24
C ILE A 27 6.54 -1.28 -27.76
N ARG A 28 7.61 -1.04 -27.00
CA ARG A 28 7.51 -1.02 -25.54
C ARG A 28 6.67 0.21 -25.24
N HIS A 29 5.35 0.04 -25.18
CA HIS A 29 4.46 0.97 -24.51
C HIS A 29 4.70 0.87 -23.00
N GLY A 30 5.93 1.17 -22.59
CA GLY A 30 6.32 1.38 -21.23
C GLY A 30 6.48 2.88 -21.05
N ILE A 31 5.71 3.44 -20.13
CA ILE A 31 6.07 4.56 -19.27
C ILE A 31 7.16 5.47 -19.84
N GLN A 32 6.77 6.60 -20.42
CA GLN A 32 7.71 7.70 -20.60
C GLN A 32 8.00 8.33 -19.23
N PRO A 33 9.24 8.22 -18.70
CA PRO A 33 9.58 8.71 -17.36
C PRO A 33 9.34 10.22 -17.19
N GLU A 34 9.33 10.97 -18.30
CA GLU A 34 9.11 12.42 -18.30
C GLU A 34 7.75 12.84 -17.72
N HIS A 35 6.72 12.01 -17.79
CA HIS A 35 5.37 12.36 -17.34
C HIS A 35 4.96 11.72 -16.01
N ALA A 36 5.65 10.67 -15.57
CA ALA A 36 5.26 9.88 -14.40
C ALA A 36 5.06 10.73 -13.13
N LEU A 37 5.95 11.70 -12.87
CA LEU A 37 5.82 12.60 -11.72
C LEU A 37 4.62 13.53 -11.83
N ARG A 38 4.41 14.14 -13.00
CA ARG A 38 3.28 15.04 -13.24
C ARG A 38 1.97 14.30 -12.98
N ASP A 39 1.87 13.08 -13.50
CA ASP A 39 0.64 12.31 -13.40
C ASP A 39 0.41 11.78 -11.98
N ALA A 40 1.46 11.41 -11.25
CA ALA A 40 1.40 11.11 -9.82
C ALA A 40 0.85 12.30 -9.02
N VAL A 41 1.40 13.50 -9.25
CA VAL A 41 0.99 14.72 -8.54
C VAL A 41 -0.45 15.10 -8.87
N ILE A 42 -0.83 15.09 -10.15
CA ILE A 42 -2.19 15.41 -10.58
C ILE A 42 -3.18 14.40 -10.00
N ALA A 43 -2.91 13.10 -10.13
CA ALA A 43 -3.81 12.06 -9.63
C ALA A 43 -3.97 12.16 -8.12
N TRP A 44 -2.88 12.33 -7.36
CA TRP A 44 -2.96 12.49 -5.91
C TRP A 44 -3.69 13.78 -5.52
N ALA A 45 -3.43 14.91 -6.17
CA ALA A 45 -4.10 16.18 -5.85
C ALA A 45 -5.61 16.12 -6.11
N LEU A 46 -6.02 15.53 -7.24
CA LEU A 46 -7.43 15.31 -7.56
C LEU A 46 -8.10 14.39 -6.54
N VAL A 47 -7.45 13.26 -6.22
CA VAL A 47 -7.96 12.29 -5.25
C VAL A 47 -8.06 12.91 -3.86
N ALA A 48 -7.03 13.62 -3.41
CA ALA A 48 -7.04 14.31 -2.11
C ALA A 48 -8.13 15.38 -2.03
N GLY A 49 -8.35 16.15 -3.10
CA GLY A 49 -9.44 17.13 -3.17
C GLY A 49 -10.83 16.48 -3.06
N LEU A 50 -11.06 15.41 -3.83
CA LEU A 50 -12.33 14.68 -3.81
C LEU A 50 -12.57 13.96 -2.48
N VAL A 51 -11.55 13.32 -1.90
CA VAL A 51 -11.63 12.70 -0.56
C VAL A 51 -11.95 13.76 0.49
N THR A 52 -11.30 14.94 0.45
CA THR A 52 -11.59 16.04 1.37
C THR A 52 -13.05 16.48 1.28
N ILE A 53 -13.59 16.61 0.07
CA ILE A 53 -15.00 16.97 -0.15
C ILE A 53 -15.92 15.88 0.39
N LEU A 54 -15.69 14.62 0.02
CA LEU A 54 -16.51 13.49 0.43
C LEU A 54 -16.54 13.32 1.96
N VAL A 55 -15.36 13.32 2.59
CA VAL A 55 -15.23 13.21 4.06
C VAL A 55 -15.88 14.40 4.75
N ARG A 56 -15.78 15.61 4.19
CA ARG A 56 -16.44 16.78 4.79
C ARG A 56 -17.97 16.69 4.70
N ILE A 57 -18.50 16.18 3.60
CA ILE A 57 -19.95 15.90 3.45
C ILE A 57 -20.37 14.83 4.46
N ASP A 58 -19.59 13.76 4.60
CA ASP A 58 -19.83 12.65 5.54
C ASP A 58 -19.99 13.13 6.99
N VAL A 59 -19.05 13.97 7.45
CA VAL A 59 -19.04 14.55 8.79
C VAL A 59 -20.21 15.52 9.00
N THR A 60 -20.69 16.19 7.95
CA THR A 60 -21.78 17.17 8.06
C THR A 60 -23.18 16.56 7.93
N LEU A 61 -23.32 15.44 7.23
CA LEU A 61 -24.60 14.76 6.98
C LEU A 61 -24.48 13.26 7.31
N PRO A 62 -24.54 12.85 8.60
CA PRO A 62 -24.29 11.48 9.03
C PRO A 62 -25.23 10.43 8.42
N ALA A 63 -26.43 10.82 7.99
CA ALA A 63 -27.39 9.93 7.31
C ALA A 63 -26.90 9.48 5.92
N VAL A 64 -25.93 10.18 5.32
CA VAL A 64 -25.25 9.84 4.07
C VAL A 64 -23.91 9.12 4.35
N GLY A 65 -23.55 8.94 5.63
CA GLY A 65 -22.26 8.48 6.17
C GLY A 65 -21.70 7.18 5.56
N HIS A 66 -22.57 6.19 5.36
CA HIS A 66 -22.15 4.89 4.82
C HIS A 66 -21.78 4.96 3.33
N LEU A 67 -22.25 5.99 2.62
CA LEU A 67 -21.93 6.20 1.21
C LEU A 67 -20.54 6.84 1.05
N GLY A 68 -20.09 7.68 1.98
CA GLY A 68 -18.82 8.41 1.87
C GLY A 68 -17.60 7.50 1.79
N SER A 69 -17.48 6.52 2.69
CA SER A 69 -16.36 5.56 2.70
C SER A 69 -16.35 4.66 1.47
N ALA A 70 -17.51 4.21 1.00
CA ALA A 70 -17.64 3.43 -0.23
C ALA A 70 -17.25 4.26 -1.47
N LEU A 71 -17.63 5.54 -1.54
CA LEU A 71 -17.23 6.43 -2.62
C LEU A 71 -15.72 6.71 -2.63
N VAL A 72 -15.10 6.85 -1.46
CA VAL A 72 -13.63 6.97 -1.34
C VAL A 72 -12.93 5.71 -1.86
N ALA A 73 -13.42 4.53 -1.50
CA ALA A 73 -12.91 3.26 -2.02
C ALA A 73 -13.02 3.18 -3.56
N VAL A 74 -14.19 3.56 -4.12
CA VAL A 74 -14.39 3.64 -5.57
C VAL A 74 -13.39 4.58 -6.21
N LEU A 75 -13.12 5.73 -5.59
CA LEU A 75 -12.15 6.69 -6.10
C LEU A 75 -10.73 6.10 -6.17
N PHE A 76 -10.29 5.42 -5.11
CA PHE A 76 -8.98 4.77 -5.05
C PHE A 76 -8.84 3.60 -6.02
N LEU A 77 -9.93 2.90 -6.37
CA LEU A 77 -9.92 1.86 -7.40
C LEU A 77 -9.98 2.43 -8.82
N TYR A 78 -10.83 3.43 -9.04
CA TYR A 78 -11.17 3.88 -10.39
C TYR A 78 -10.11 4.79 -10.99
N VAL A 79 -9.46 5.64 -10.20
CA VAL A 79 -8.38 6.51 -10.69
C VAL A 79 -7.21 5.72 -11.28
N PRO A 80 -6.60 4.74 -10.58
CA PRO A 80 -5.49 3.97 -11.16
C PRO A 80 -5.96 3.13 -12.34
N MET A 81 -7.17 2.55 -12.28
CA MET A 81 -7.75 1.79 -13.40
C MET A 81 -7.97 2.64 -14.64
N MET A 82 -8.54 3.84 -14.50
CA MET A 82 -8.77 4.75 -15.63
C MET A 82 -7.44 5.23 -16.23
N VAL A 83 -6.44 5.54 -15.40
CA VAL A 83 -5.12 5.94 -15.88
C VAL A 83 -4.43 4.79 -16.61
N ALA A 84 -4.45 3.57 -16.05
CA ALA A 84 -3.89 2.38 -16.68
C ALA A 84 -4.59 2.10 -18.02
N TRP A 85 -5.92 2.13 -18.05
CA TRP A 85 -6.70 1.91 -19.27
C TRP A 85 -6.40 2.95 -20.37
N ARG A 86 -6.33 4.24 -20.02
CA ARG A 86 -5.95 5.31 -20.97
C ARG A 86 -4.54 5.17 -21.52
N ARG A 87 -3.67 4.42 -20.84
CA ARG A 87 -2.28 4.17 -21.22
C ARG A 87 -2.06 2.81 -21.86
N THR A 88 -3.11 1.99 -21.94
CA THR A 88 -2.99 0.59 -22.38
C THR A 88 -2.02 -0.20 -21.48
N GLU A 89 -2.01 0.12 -20.18
CA GLU A 89 -1.21 -0.56 -19.15
C GLU A 89 -2.10 -1.52 -18.36
N ASP A 90 -1.51 -2.58 -17.78
CA ASP A 90 -2.21 -3.50 -16.90
C ASP A 90 -2.09 -3.03 -15.43
N LEU A 91 -3.10 -3.33 -14.61
CA LEU A 91 -3.01 -3.13 -13.16
C LEU A 91 -1.94 -4.06 -12.55
N ASP A 92 -1.60 -5.16 -13.21
CA ASP A 92 -0.49 -6.03 -12.84
C ASP A 92 0.86 -5.28 -12.81
N ASP A 93 1.08 -4.31 -13.70
CA ASP A 93 2.29 -3.47 -13.71
C ASP A 93 2.38 -2.57 -12.47
N TYR A 94 1.23 -2.31 -11.84
CA TYR A 94 1.12 -1.59 -10.58
C TYR A 94 1.15 -2.54 -9.37
N GLY A 95 1.38 -3.84 -9.54
CA GLY A 95 1.46 -4.79 -8.44
C GLY A 95 0.09 -5.26 -7.93
N PHE A 96 -0.97 -5.08 -8.72
CA PHE A 96 -2.33 -5.54 -8.41
C PHE A 96 -2.51 -7.06 -8.64
N HIS A 97 -1.61 -7.85 -8.09
CA HIS A 97 -1.64 -9.30 -8.17
C HIS A 97 -1.18 -9.90 -6.84
N ALA A 98 -1.51 -11.17 -6.58
CA ALA A 98 -1.16 -11.84 -5.34
C ALA A 98 0.22 -12.51 -5.37
N ALA A 99 0.78 -12.77 -6.56
CA ALA A 99 2.05 -13.48 -6.71
C ALA A 99 3.27 -12.59 -6.38
N PRO A 100 4.37 -13.15 -5.86
CA PRO A 100 4.47 -14.48 -5.26
C PRO A 100 3.76 -14.54 -3.89
N ILE A 101 2.76 -15.41 -3.77
CA ILE A 101 1.87 -15.49 -2.60
C ILE A 101 2.67 -15.82 -1.33
N SER A 102 3.57 -16.79 -1.39
CA SER A 102 4.36 -17.23 -0.23
C SER A 102 5.22 -16.10 0.33
N GLN A 103 5.94 -15.38 -0.52
CA GLN A 103 6.76 -14.24 -0.09
C GLN A 103 5.88 -13.12 0.47
N GLY A 104 4.73 -12.84 -0.15
CA GLY A 104 3.78 -11.85 0.36
C GLY A 104 3.26 -12.20 1.76
N LEU A 105 2.83 -13.44 1.96
CA LEU A 105 2.34 -13.94 3.25
C LEU A 105 3.43 -13.96 4.32
N VAL A 106 4.63 -14.41 3.99
CA VAL A 106 5.77 -14.40 4.93
C VAL A 106 6.14 -12.98 5.33
N THR A 107 6.19 -12.05 4.36
CA THR A 107 6.50 -10.64 4.63
C THR A 107 5.45 -10.03 5.56
N ALA A 108 4.16 -10.25 5.28
CA ALA A 108 3.08 -9.77 6.14
C ALA A 108 3.12 -10.39 7.54
N ALA A 109 3.35 -11.70 7.64
CA ALA A 109 3.43 -12.41 8.92
C ALA A 109 4.62 -11.93 9.77
N CYS A 110 5.80 -11.72 9.16
CA CYS A 110 6.95 -11.16 9.86
C CYS A 110 6.69 -9.73 10.33
N ALA A 111 6.09 -8.89 9.49
CA ALA A 111 5.73 -7.52 9.86
C ALA A 111 4.74 -7.50 11.03
N ILE A 112 3.68 -8.32 10.97
CA ILE A 112 2.69 -8.46 12.04
C ILE A 112 3.35 -8.96 13.33
N GLY A 113 4.09 -10.06 13.26
CA GLY A 113 4.73 -10.68 14.43
C GLY A 113 5.77 -9.78 15.11
N LEU A 114 6.42 -8.88 14.36
CA LEU A 114 7.38 -7.94 14.91
C LEU A 114 6.72 -6.65 15.41
N VAL A 115 5.88 -6.03 14.58
CA VAL A 115 5.37 -4.67 14.84
C VAL A 115 4.20 -4.70 15.82
N PHE A 116 3.31 -5.68 15.73
CA PHE A 116 2.05 -5.64 16.50
C PHE A 116 2.27 -5.79 18.01
N PRO A 117 3.14 -6.71 18.50
CA PRO A 117 3.43 -6.78 19.93
C PRO A 117 4.05 -5.49 20.47
N ILE A 118 5.00 -4.90 19.73
CA ILE A 118 5.66 -3.64 20.11
C ILE A 118 4.63 -2.51 20.16
N PHE A 119 3.78 -2.43 19.13
CA PHE A 119 2.71 -1.43 19.07
C PHE A 119 1.70 -1.60 20.20
N ALA A 120 1.24 -2.84 20.49
CA ALA A 120 0.30 -3.11 21.56
C ALA A 120 0.86 -2.74 22.94
N LEU A 121 2.13 -3.09 23.21
CA LEU A 121 2.82 -2.67 24.44
C LEU A 121 2.90 -1.14 24.54
N GLY A 122 3.26 -0.46 23.44
CA GLY A 122 3.29 0.99 23.36
C GLY A 122 1.91 1.63 23.55
N TYR A 123 0.86 1.05 22.97
CA TYR A 123 -0.53 1.48 23.12
C TYR A 123 -0.95 1.44 24.60
N PHE A 124 -0.75 0.30 25.27
CA PHE A 124 -1.12 0.15 26.67
C PHE A 124 -0.32 1.10 27.57
N ALA A 125 1.00 1.16 27.39
CA ALA A 125 1.86 2.06 28.17
C ALA A 125 1.47 3.53 27.95
N PHE A 126 1.19 3.92 26.70
CA PHE A 126 0.79 5.28 26.36
C PHE A 126 -0.51 5.68 27.06
N TYR A 127 -1.57 4.86 26.98
CA TYR A 127 -2.85 5.21 27.61
C TYR A 127 -2.80 5.15 29.14
N GLU A 128 -2.11 4.17 29.71
CA GLU A 128 -1.94 4.07 31.15
C GLU A 128 -1.16 5.28 31.72
N ILE A 129 -0.15 5.77 31.00
CA ILE A 129 0.62 6.95 31.43
C ILE A 129 -0.16 8.24 31.14
N ALA A 130 -0.70 8.38 29.93
CA ALA A 130 -1.28 9.64 29.46
C ALA A 130 -2.62 9.95 30.13
N CYS A 131 -3.46 8.95 30.39
CA CYS A 131 -4.74 9.18 31.06
C CYS A 131 -4.62 9.41 32.57
N ASN A 132 -3.49 9.03 33.18
CA ASN A 132 -3.16 9.32 34.58
C ASN A 132 -2.33 10.60 34.76
N SER A 133 -2.15 11.41 33.71
CA SER A 133 -1.34 12.64 33.72
C SER A 133 -2.10 13.82 33.12
N GLU A 134 -2.26 14.90 33.88
CA GLU A 134 -2.92 16.13 33.39
C GLU A 134 -2.21 16.74 32.16
N LEU A 135 -0.88 16.64 32.12
CA LEU A 135 -0.07 17.16 31.01
C LEU A 135 -0.28 16.33 29.74
N LEU A 136 -0.20 15.00 29.84
CA LEU A 136 -0.22 14.10 28.69
C LEU A 136 -1.62 13.75 28.20
N ALA A 137 -2.66 13.95 29.02
CA ALA A 137 -4.05 13.70 28.64
C ALA A 137 -4.48 14.47 27.38
N HIS A 138 -3.87 15.63 27.10
CA HIS A 138 -4.12 16.42 25.89
C HIS A 138 -3.67 15.72 24.59
N LEU A 139 -2.74 14.77 24.68
CA LEU A 139 -2.27 13.99 23.53
C LEU A 139 -3.21 12.85 23.16
N VAL A 140 -4.10 12.44 24.08
CA VAL A 140 -5.06 11.36 23.91
C VAL A 140 -6.30 11.86 23.14
N PRO A 141 -6.90 11.03 22.25
CA PRO A 141 -8.16 11.39 21.60
C PRO A 141 -9.26 11.81 22.59
N ARG A 142 -10.04 12.83 22.21
CA ARG A 142 -11.07 13.41 23.09
C ARG A 142 -12.05 12.33 23.54
N GLY A 143 -12.36 12.30 24.85
CA GLY A 143 -13.29 11.34 25.45
C GLY A 143 -12.75 9.92 25.61
N MET A 144 -11.51 9.64 25.19
CA MET A 144 -10.92 8.32 25.36
C MET A 144 -10.48 8.08 26.81
N CYS A 145 -9.82 9.05 27.47
CA CYS A 145 -9.43 8.88 28.88
C CYS A 145 -10.62 8.72 29.83
N SER A 146 -11.77 9.37 29.55
CA SER A 146 -12.98 9.17 30.36
C SER A 146 -13.59 7.77 30.22
N ARG A 147 -13.25 7.05 29.15
CA ARG A 147 -13.75 5.71 28.84
C ARG A 147 -12.71 4.62 29.06
N TYR A 148 -11.47 5.01 29.33
CA TYR A 148 -10.37 4.08 29.51
C TYR A 148 -10.50 3.38 30.87
N GLY A 149 -10.73 2.07 30.86
CA GLY A 149 -10.92 1.25 32.06
C GLY A 149 -9.62 0.85 32.78
N GLY A 150 -8.46 1.27 32.27
CA GLY A 150 -7.15 0.87 32.77
C GLY A 150 -6.79 -0.58 32.42
N LEU A 151 -5.52 -0.94 32.64
CA LEU A 151 -5.05 -2.33 32.48
C LEU A 151 -5.81 -3.33 33.38
N ALA A 152 -6.25 -2.90 34.56
CA ALA A 152 -7.08 -3.73 35.45
C ALA A 152 -8.48 -3.99 34.90
N GLY A 153 -8.93 -3.17 33.95
CA GLY A 153 -10.24 -3.27 33.30
C GLY A 153 -10.26 -4.07 31.99
N LEU A 154 -9.13 -4.68 31.61
CA LEU A 154 -8.99 -5.47 30.40
C LEU A 154 -10.06 -6.56 30.32
N HIS A 155 -10.71 -6.64 29.17
CA HIS A 155 -11.70 -7.68 28.88
C HIS A 155 -11.50 -8.22 27.47
N ALA A 156 -11.94 -9.45 27.25
CA ALA A 156 -11.97 -10.03 25.91
C ALA A 156 -13.11 -9.36 25.12
N PRO A 157 -12.86 -8.88 23.90
CA PRO A 157 -13.91 -8.30 23.08
C PRO A 157 -14.85 -9.39 22.57
N ASP A 158 -16.13 -9.08 22.50
CA ASP A 158 -17.13 -10.01 21.99
C ASP A 158 -16.96 -10.25 20.49
N LEU A 159 -16.84 -11.53 20.11
CA LEU A 159 -16.77 -11.96 18.71
C LEU A 159 -18.16 -11.92 18.07
N THR A 160 -18.57 -10.72 17.65
CA THR A 160 -19.87 -10.47 17.04
C THR A 160 -19.80 -10.43 15.52
N TRP A 161 -20.96 -10.57 14.86
CA TRP A 161 -21.06 -10.37 13.41
C TRP A 161 -20.60 -8.99 12.95
N LYS A 162 -20.79 -7.96 13.78
CA LYS A 162 -20.31 -6.61 13.50
C LYS A 162 -18.78 -6.54 13.43
N LEU A 163 -18.08 -7.33 14.25
CA LEU A 163 -16.62 -7.41 14.19
C LEU A 163 -16.17 -8.13 12.91
N ALA A 164 -16.84 -9.22 12.53
CA ALA A 164 -16.54 -9.93 11.28
C ALA A 164 -16.78 -9.04 10.05
N GLU A 165 -17.89 -8.32 10.01
CA GLU A 165 -18.20 -7.30 8.99
C GLU A 165 -17.11 -6.23 8.95
N PHE A 166 -16.71 -5.69 10.10
CA PHE A 166 -15.61 -4.71 10.19
C PHE A 166 -14.32 -5.25 9.58
N CYS A 167 -13.91 -6.48 9.91
CA CYS A 167 -12.72 -7.11 9.32
C CYS A 167 -12.80 -7.22 7.80
N ALA A 168 -13.96 -7.62 7.26
CA ALA A 168 -14.17 -7.71 5.82
C ALA A 168 -14.09 -6.34 5.12
N VAL A 169 -14.72 -5.32 5.72
CA VAL A 169 -14.67 -3.93 5.25
C VAL A 169 -13.24 -3.41 5.27
N GLN A 170 -12.49 -3.62 6.36
CA GLN A 170 -11.10 -3.17 6.47
C GLN A 170 -10.20 -3.81 5.41
N LEU A 171 -10.43 -5.07 5.05
CA LEU A 171 -9.64 -5.74 4.03
C LEU A 171 -10.01 -5.30 2.61
N VAL A 172 -11.31 -5.35 2.28
CA VAL A 172 -11.78 -5.25 0.88
C VAL A 172 -12.10 -3.81 0.48
N VAL A 173 -12.69 -3.03 1.39
CA VAL A 173 -13.18 -1.68 1.09
C VAL A 173 -12.15 -0.62 1.45
N VAL A 174 -11.32 -0.86 2.48
CA VAL A 174 -10.32 0.11 2.95
C VAL A 174 -8.93 -0.24 2.41
N ALA A 175 -8.33 -1.32 2.91
CA ALA A 175 -6.92 -1.61 2.65
C ALA A 175 -6.65 -1.89 1.16
N LEU A 176 -7.45 -2.75 0.50
CA LEU A 176 -7.19 -3.11 -0.89
C LEU A 176 -7.21 -1.90 -1.85
N PRO A 177 -8.25 -1.03 -1.86
CA PRO A 177 -8.25 0.18 -2.67
C PRO A 177 -7.12 1.13 -2.34
N GLU A 178 -6.87 1.39 -1.06
CA GLU A 178 -5.83 2.32 -0.63
C GLU A 178 -4.44 1.82 -1.03
N GLU A 179 -4.14 0.54 -0.83
CA GLU A 179 -2.86 -0.04 -1.22
C GLU A 179 -2.67 -0.08 -2.73
N LEU A 180 -3.73 -0.35 -3.50
CA LEU A 180 -3.67 -0.22 -4.96
C LEU A 180 -3.31 1.21 -5.38
N PHE A 181 -3.97 2.22 -4.80
CA PHE A 181 -3.71 3.61 -5.15
C PHE A 181 -2.33 4.10 -4.69
N PHE A 182 -1.97 3.89 -3.42
CA PHE A 182 -0.76 4.48 -2.84
C PHE A 182 0.49 3.67 -3.14
N ARG A 183 0.43 2.33 -3.04
CA ARG A 183 1.61 1.46 -3.11
C ARG A 183 1.79 0.90 -4.50
N GLY A 184 0.69 0.59 -5.17
CA GLY A 184 0.75 0.19 -6.56
C GLY A 184 0.99 1.37 -7.48
N PHE A 185 -0.02 2.23 -7.60
CA PHE A 185 -0.06 3.31 -8.57
C PHE A 185 0.88 4.47 -8.24
N LEU A 186 0.66 5.18 -7.13
CA LEU A 186 1.39 6.40 -6.80
C LEU A 186 2.88 6.13 -6.56
N LEU A 187 3.21 5.16 -5.71
CA LEU A 187 4.60 4.76 -5.47
C LEU A 187 5.26 4.25 -6.76
N GLY A 188 4.56 3.46 -7.58
CA GLY A 188 5.09 2.99 -8.87
C GLY A 188 5.43 4.15 -9.81
N LEU A 189 4.57 5.17 -9.92
CA LEU A 189 4.84 6.40 -10.67
C LEU A 189 6.03 7.19 -10.12
N LEU A 190 6.12 7.32 -8.80
CA LEU A 190 7.22 8.02 -8.15
C LEU A 190 8.56 7.28 -8.32
N GLU A 191 8.59 5.94 -8.24
CA GLU A 191 9.80 5.13 -8.44
C GLU A 191 10.33 5.21 -9.87
N LYS A 192 9.47 5.42 -10.88
CA LYS A 192 9.90 5.67 -12.27
C LYS A 192 10.70 6.96 -12.39
N ARG A 193 10.34 8.00 -11.63
CA ARG A 193 11.08 9.28 -11.61
C ARG A 193 12.27 9.27 -10.64
N PHE A 194 12.08 8.66 -9.48
CA PHE A 194 13.02 8.60 -8.37
C PHE A 194 13.26 7.14 -7.95
N PRO A 195 14.05 6.38 -8.71
CA PRO A 195 14.36 5.00 -8.38
C PRO A 195 14.91 4.87 -6.95
N PRO A 196 14.67 3.74 -6.27
CA PRO A 196 15.17 3.52 -4.92
C PRO A 196 16.70 3.61 -4.90
N LYS A 197 17.25 4.39 -3.95
CA LYS A 197 18.70 4.59 -3.81
C LYS A 197 19.39 3.37 -3.21
N ARG A 198 18.66 2.62 -2.38
CA ARG A 198 19.13 1.41 -1.68
C ARG A 198 17.99 0.40 -1.63
N ARG A 199 18.33 -0.88 -1.49
CA ARG A 199 17.36 -1.95 -1.19
C ARG A 199 17.80 -2.66 0.08
N ILE A 200 16.87 -2.86 1.01
CA ILE A 200 17.07 -3.62 2.25
C ILE A 200 16.04 -4.74 2.28
N LEU A 201 16.50 -5.99 2.39
CA LEU A 201 15.68 -7.22 2.25
C LEU A 201 14.71 -7.17 1.06
N GLY A 202 15.20 -6.68 -0.08
CA GLY A 202 14.42 -6.50 -1.31
C GLY A 202 13.68 -5.17 -1.42
N GLY A 203 13.21 -4.59 -0.32
CA GLY A 203 12.42 -3.36 -0.33
C GLY A 203 13.24 -2.10 -0.63
N GLY A 204 12.77 -1.30 -1.58
CA GLY A 204 13.40 -0.06 -2.00
C GLY A 204 13.28 1.06 -0.97
N ILE A 205 14.38 1.75 -0.72
CA ILE A 205 14.45 2.93 0.14
C ILE A 205 14.95 4.11 -0.70
N GLY A 206 14.17 5.19 -0.71
CA GLY A 206 14.46 6.36 -1.50
C GLY A 206 13.39 7.43 -1.38
N LEU A 207 13.51 8.46 -2.23
CA LEU A 207 12.60 9.61 -2.21
C LEU A 207 11.16 9.21 -2.57
N ALA A 208 10.96 8.28 -3.51
CA ALA A 208 9.63 7.80 -3.87
C ALA A 208 8.87 7.21 -2.67
N LEU A 209 9.56 6.43 -1.83
CA LEU A 209 8.97 5.85 -0.62
C LEU A 209 8.52 6.94 0.37
N LEU A 210 9.39 7.92 0.63
CA LEU A 210 9.09 9.05 1.52
C LEU A 210 7.91 9.86 1.00
N LEU A 211 7.89 10.18 -0.30
CA LEU A 211 6.82 10.97 -0.92
C LEU A 211 5.48 10.23 -0.93
N SER A 212 5.47 8.93 -1.24
CA SER A 212 4.25 8.11 -1.19
C SER A 212 3.70 8.02 0.25
N ALA A 213 4.56 7.77 1.24
CA ALA A 213 4.14 7.73 2.64
C ALA A 213 3.63 9.09 3.15
N LEU A 214 4.25 10.20 2.72
CA LEU A 214 3.79 11.54 3.05
C LEU A 214 2.42 11.83 2.43
N ALA A 215 2.26 11.52 1.14
CA ALA A 215 1.01 11.65 0.41
C ALA A 215 -0.12 10.82 1.05
N PHE A 216 0.18 9.61 1.52
CA PHE A 216 -0.72 8.77 2.30
C PHE A 216 -1.11 9.45 3.62
N SER A 217 -0.14 9.96 4.37
CA SER A 217 -0.42 10.60 5.67
C SER A 217 -1.26 11.87 5.57
N VAL A 218 -1.00 12.71 4.56
CA VAL A 218 -1.69 13.99 4.39
C VAL A 218 -3.14 13.78 3.97
N ILE A 219 -3.45 12.76 3.17
CA ILE A 219 -4.84 12.51 2.75
C ILE A 219 -5.76 12.09 3.91
N HIS A 220 -5.20 11.69 5.05
CA HIS A 220 -5.95 11.31 6.24
C HIS A 220 -6.33 12.51 7.13
N LEU A 221 -5.69 13.68 6.97
CA LEU A 221 -5.98 14.89 7.75
C LEU A 221 -7.45 15.36 7.71
N PRO A 222 -8.18 15.29 6.58
CA PRO A 222 -9.58 15.72 6.53
C PRO A 222 -10.50 14.92 7.45
N LYS A 223 -10.12 13.69 7.81
CA LYS A 223 -10.88 12.86 8.75
C LYS A 223 -10.70 13.42 10.15
N ASP A 224 -11.79 13.95 10.71
CA ASP A 224 -11.89 14.57 12.05
C ASP A 224 -10.98 15.79 12.29
N GLY A 225 -10.12 16.18 11.34
CA GLY A 225 -9.19 17.31 11.46
C GLY A 225 -8.05 17.05 12.47
N ASP A 226 -7.81 15.79 12.83
CA ASP A 226 -6.87 15.41 13.88
C ASP A 226 -5.44 15.30 13.33
N PRO A 227 -4.48 16.12 13.78
CA PRO A 227 -3.09 16.04 13.30
C PRO A 227 -2.41 14.71 13.62
N ARG A 228 -2.92 13.93 14.58
CA ARG A 228 -2.42 12.57 14.87
C ARG A 228 -2.57 11.63 13.67
N ALA A 229 -3.47 11.92 12.74
CA ALA A 229 -3.59 11.19 11.48
C ALA A 229 -2.29 11.19 10.67
N LEU A 230 -1.43 12.20 10.81
CA LEU A 230 -0.12 12.25 10.16
C LEU A 230 0.82 11.12 10.60
N ALA A 231 0.58 10.50 11.76
CA ALA A 231 1.35 9.34 12.21
C ALA A 231 1.18 8.13 11.28
N THR A 232 0.14 8.09 10.44
CA THR A 232 -0.01 7.09 9.36
C THR A 232 1.14 7.14 8.34
N PHE A 233 2.00 8.17 8.38
CA PHE A 233 3.27 8.21 7.66
C PHE A 233 4.17 7.01 7.96
N PHE A 234 4.26 6.55 9.22
CA PHE A 234 5.15 5.46 9.62
C PHE A 234 4.71 4.09 9.06
N PRO A 235 3.46 3.61 9.26
CA PRO A 235 2.97 2.44 8.54
C PRO A 235 2.98 2.69 7.02
N GLY A 236 2.78 3.96 6.62
CA GLY A 236 3.06 4.52 5.30
C GLY A 236 4.29 3.94 4.62
N LEU A 237 5.43 4.12 5.28
CA LEU A 237 6.75 3.65 4.88
C LEU A 237 6.85 2.13 4.85
N LEU A 238 6.33 1.44 5.87
CA LEU A 238 6.38 -0.01 5.95
C LEU A 238 5.63 -0.65 4.77
N PHE A 239 4.43 -0.16 4.47
CA PHE A 239 3.59 -0.67 3.38
C PHE A 239 4.23 -0.42 2.00
N GLY A 240 4.83 0.76 1.80
CA GLY A 240 5.58 1.04 0.58
C GLY A 240 6.82 0.16 0.42
N TRP A 241 7.55 -0.07 1.51
CA TRP A 241 8.70 -0.96 1.53
C TRP A 241 8.30 -2.41 1.21
N MET A 242 7.22 -2.92 1.79
CA MET A 242 6.71 -4.27 1.53
C MET A 242 6.34 -4.46 0.06
N ARG A 243 5.58 -3.53 -0.54
CA ARG A 243 5.27 -3.59 -1.98
C ARG A 243 6.55 -3.56 -2.82
N SER A 244 7.51 -2.71 -2.48
CA SER A 244 8.78 -2.62 -3.23
C SER A 244 9.66 -3.88 -3.07
N ALA A 245 9.46 -4.65 -1.99
CA ALA A 245 10.18 -5.89 -1.70
C ALA A 245 9.56 -7.11 -2.41
N THR A 246 8.24 -7.15 -2.50
CA THR A 246 7.49 -8.29 -3.06
C THR A 246 7.10 -8.10 -4.52
N GLY A 247 7.05 -6.86 -5.00
CA GLY A 247 6.45 -6.51 -6.30
C GLY A 247 4.92 -6.49 -6.31
N SER A 248 4.28 -6.87 -5.20
CA SER A 248 2.84 -7.07 -5.06
C SER A 248 2.28 -6.28 -3.87
N ILE A 249 1.06 -5.77 -3.99
CA ILE A 249 0.38 -5.10 -2.88
C ILE A 249 -0.13 -6.07 -1.80
N LEU A 250 -0.10 -7.39 -2.02
CA LEU A 250 -0.71 -8.38 -1.13
C LEU A 250 -0.24 -8.24 0.34
N ALA A 251 1.08 -8.17 0.54
CA ALA A 251 1.65 -8.05 1.88
C ALA A 251 1.18 -6.78 2.57
N SER A 252 1.23 -5.65 1.85
CA SER A 252 0.80 -4.36 2.36
C SER A 252 -0.69 -4.32 2.67
N THR A 253 -1.54 -4.89 1.82
CA THR A 253 -2.99 -4.98 2.03
C THR A 253 -3.33 -5.78 3.28
N ILE A 254 -2.69 -6.93 3.48
CA ILE A 254 -2.90 -7.76 4.67
C ILE A 254 -2.46 -7.02 5.93
N THR A 255 -1.23 -6.48 5.95
CA THR A 255 -0.70 -5.80 7.14
C THR A 255 -1.46 -4.51 7.45
N HIS A 256 -1.91 -3.77 6.44
CA HIS A 256 -2.74 -2.58 6.60
C HIS A 256 -4.09 -2.95 7.22
N ALA A 257 -4.84 -3.87 6.63
CA ALA A 257 -6.12 -4.32 7.19
C ALA A 257 -5.95 -4.83 8.63
N ALA A 258 -4.91 -5.65 8.87
CA ALA A 258 -4.61 -6.19 10.19
C ALA A 258 -4.25 -5.09 11.21
N SER A 259 -3.63 -3.99 10.79
CA SER A 259 -3.30 -2.86 11.67
C SER A 259 -4.55 -2.11 12.11
N ASN A 260 -5.50 -1.87 11.20
CA ASN A 260 -6.78 -1.25 11.54
C ASN A 260 -7.62 -2.16 12.45
N ILE A 261 -7.59 -3.47 12.20
CA ILE A 261 -8.26 -4.48 13.05
C ILE A 261 -7.60 -4.52 14.44
N LEU A 262 -6.27 -4.50 14.53
CA LEU A 262 -5.56 -4.50 15.81
C LEU A 262 -5.97 -3.30 16.67
N ILE A 263 -5.94 -2.08 16.11
CA ILE A 263 -6.32 -0.87 16.86
C ILE A 263 -7.75 -1.00 17.38
N ARG A 264 -8.68 -1.43 16.52
CA ARG A 264 -10.07 -1.66 16.93
C ARG A 264 -10.19 -2.71 18.04
N PHE A 265 -9.42 -3.78 17.96
CA PHE A 265 -9.40 -4.84 18.97
C PHE A 265 -8.87 -4.33 20.31
N LEU A 266 -7.76 -3.58 20.30
CA LEU A 266 -7.19 -2.95 21.49
C LEU A 266 -8.17 -1.98 22.13
N ASP A 267 -8.83 -1.13 21.34
CA ASP A 267 -9.87 -0.21 21.81
C ASP A 267 -11.01 -0.97 22.50
N LEU A 268 -11.50 -2.06 21.90
CA LEU A 268 -12.55 -2.89 22.50
C LEU A 268 -12.11 -3.59 23.79
N MET A 269 -10.82 -3.84 24.00
CA MET A 269 -10.32 -4.47 25.24
C MET A 269 -10.25 -3.50 26.41
N VAL A 270 -10.06 -2.20 26.16
CA VAL A 270 -9.74 -1.20 27.20
C VAL A 270 -10.84 -0.16 27.43
N LEU A 271 -11.70 0.08 26.44
CA LEU A 271 -12.75 1.10 26.55
C LEU A 271 -14.03 0.54 27.17
N ARG A 272 -14.67 1.34 28.00
CA ARG A 272 -16.00 1.11 28.58
C ARG A 272 -16.99 2.20 28.18
#